data_AF-A0A2P8FHD6-F1
#
_entry.id   AF-A0A2P8FHD6-F1
#
_cell.length_a   1.000
_cell.length_b   1.000
_cell.length_c   1.000
_cell.angle_alpha   90.00
_cell.angle_beta   90.00
_cell.angle_gamma   90.00
#
_symmetry.space_group_name_H-M   'P 1'
#
loop_
_entity.id
_entity.type
_entity.pdbx_description
1 polymer ?
#
loop_
_entity_poly.entity_id
_entity_poly.type
_entity_poly.pdbx_seq_one_letter_code
_entity_poly.pdbx_strand_id
1 'polypeptide(L)'
;MQDCETTDTALPKQIERAHVVAACLMVLTHEVYNAGLETQTALDLLRDAPDKIEAALTRGSRALVVYRLDKHGARSIVGESDARLKHFVATAEQSHAPMFGFCPAAIAEVANCIEASLGSLRKDA
;
A
#
# COMPACT_ATOMS: atom_id res chain seq x y z
N MET A 1 -4.52 9.93 50.79
CA MET A 1 -3.30 9.33 50.20
C MET A 1 -3.77 8.05 49.55
N GLN A 2 -4.25 8.05 48.30
CA GLN A 2 -3.57 8.42 47.04
C GLN A 2 -2.44 7.44 46.75
N ASP A 3 -2.75 6.46 45.90
CA ASP A 3 -1.85 5.89 44.90
C ASP A 3 -2.73 5.60 43.67
N CYS A 4 -2.87 6.61 42.81
CA CYS A 4 -3.34 6.42 41.45
C CYS A 4 -2.14 5.84 40.67
N GLU A 5 -2.12 4.54 40.45
CA GLU A 5 -1.27 3.96 39.41
C GLU A 5 -1.76 4.47 38.06
N THR A 6 -1.02 5.43 37.52
CA THR A 6 -1.16 5.91 36.15
C THR A 6 -0.81 4.75 35.23
N THR A 7 -1.82 4.06 34.71
CA THR A 7 -1.66 3.19 33.54
C THR A 7 -1.18 4.06 32.39
N ASP A 8 0.12 4.00 32.11
CA ASP A 8 0.71 4.52 30.89
C ASP A 8 0.22 3.68 29.72
N THR A 9 -1.01 3.95 29.28
CA THR A 9 -1.53 3.51 27.98
C THR A 9 -0.73 4.23 26.91
N ALA A 10 0.46 3.74 26.63
CA ALA A 10 1.22 4.09 25.45
C ALA A 10 0.33 3.76 24.23
N LEU A 11 -0.30 4.81 23.68
CA LEU A 11 -1.02 4.73 22.41
C LEU A 11 -0.07 4.09 21.38
N PRO A 12 -0.55 3.14 20.56
CA PRO A 12 0.30 2.45 19.60
C PRO A 12 0.98 3.48 18.69
N LYS A 13 2.31 3.38 18.58
CA LYS A 13 3.14 4.24 17.75
C LYS A 13 2.65 4.10 16.31
N GLN A 14 1.88 5.08 15.84
CA GLN A 14 1.37 5.08 14.48
C GLN A 14 2.55 5.06 13.52
N ILE A 15 2.60 4.06 12.63
CA ILE A 15 3.66 3.99 11.62
C ILE A 15 3.65 5.29 10.81
N GLU A 16 4.83 5.89 10.70
CA GLU A 16 5.00 7.10 9.92
C GLU A 16 4.60 6.84 8.47
N ARG A 17 3.88 7.81 7.92
CA ARG A 17 3.32 7.72 6.57
C ARG A 17 4.36 7.38 5.50
N ALA A 18 5.58 7.89 5.64
CA ALA A 18 6.70 7.57 4.77
C ALA A 18 7.07 6.08 4.78
N HIS A 19 6.98 5.41 5.93
CA HIS A 19 7.22 3.96 6.02
C HIS A 19 6.12 3.16 5.34
N VAL A 20 4.86 3.60 5.42
CA VAL A 20 3.75 2.98 4.68
C VAL A 20 4.00 3.08 3.17
N VAL A 21 4.39 4.26 2.69
CA VAL A 21 4.74 4.46 1.28
C VAL A 21 5.89 3.55 0.87
N ALA A 22 6.97 3.49 1.66
CA ALA A 22 8.11 2.62 1.39
C ALA A 22 7.72 1.12 1.33
N ALA A 23 6.89 0.66 2.27
CA ALA A 23 6.38 -0.71 2.27
C ALA A 23 5.53 -1.01 1.03
N CYS A 24 4.62 -0.11 0.67
CA CYS A 24 3.81 -0.22 -0.55
C CYS A 24 4.68 -0.27 -1.82
N LEU A 25 5.71 0.57 -1.90
CA LEU A 25 6.66 0.58 -3.02
C LEU A 25 7.47 -0.72 -3.11
N MET A 26 7.87 -1.29 -1.98
CA MET A 26 8.58 -2.57 -1.96
C MET A 26 7.72 -3.69 -2.54
N VAL A 27 6.45 -3.78 -2.13
CA VAL A 27 5.51 -4.77 -2.68
C VAL A 27 5.31 -4.53 -4.18
N LEU A 28 5.06 -3.28 -4.59
CA LEU A 28 4.87 -2.95 -6.00
C LEU A 28 6.11 -3.29 -6.84
N THR A 29 7.31 -3.00 -6.35
CA THR A 29 8.57 -3.29 -7.05
C THR A 29 8.74 -4.79 -7.28
N HIS A 30 8.40 -5.61 -6.29
CA HIS A 30 8.41 -7.06 -6.40
C HIS A 30 7.45 -7.55 -7.50
N GLU A 31 6.22 -7.04 -7.53
CA GLU A 31 5.23 -7.44 -8.53
C GLU A 31 5.58 -6.95 -9.94
N VAL A 32 6.13 -5.74 -10.07
CA VAL A 32 6.64 -5.21 -11.34
C VAL A 32 7.79 -6.06 -11.88
N TYR A 33 8.71 -6.50 -11.01
CA TYR A 33 9.79 -7.39 -11.39
C TYR A 33 9.27 -8.74 -11.88
N ASN A 34 8.33 -9.35 -11.16
CA ASN A 34 7.75 -10.65 -11.53
C ASN A 34 6.89 -10.60 -12.80
N ALA A 35 6.30 -9.44 -13.10
CA ALA A 35 5.53 -9.23 -14.33
C ALA A 35 6.40 -9.15 -15.60
N GLY A 36 7.73 -9.04 -15.46
CA GLY A 36 8.65 -9.00 -16.60
C GLY A 36 8.48 -7.75 -17.48
N LEU A 37 8.10 -6.62 -16.88
CA LEU A 37 7.95 -5.35 -17.59
C LEU A 37 9.28 -4.87 -18.16
N GLU A 38 9.22 -4.17 -19.30
CA GLU A 38 10.39 -3.47 -19.84
C GLU A 38 10.91 -2.43 -18.85
N THR A 39 12.24 -2.31 -18.73
CA THR A 39 12.91 -1.46 -17.73
C THR A 39 12.37 -0.03 -17.70
N GLN A 40 12.19 0.59 -18.87
CA GLN A 40 11.72 1.98 -18.94
C GLN A 40 10.28 2.09 -18.43
N THR A 41 9.41 1.16 -18.83
CA THR A 41 8.02 1.08 -18.36
C THR A 41 7.94 0.86 -16.85
N ALA A 42 8.79 -0.02 -16.31
CA ALA A 42 8.90 -0.26 -14.88
C ALA A 42 9.35 1.00 -14.12
N LEU A 43 10.36 1.70 -14.62
CA LEU A 43 10.87 2.94 -14.02
C LEU A 43 9.83 4.06 -14.03
N ASP A 44 9.13 4.25 -15.14
CA ASP A 44 8.10 5.29 -15.23
C ASP A 44 6.93 5.00 -14.28
N LEU A 45 6.52 3.74 -14.14
CA LEU A 45 5.51 3.34 -13.15
C LEU A 45 5.99 3.58 -11.71
N LEU A 46 7.22 3.17 -11.38
CA LEU A 46 7.75 3.29 -10.02
C LEU A 46 8.04 4.75 -9.64
N ARG A 47 8.33 5.61 -10.61
CA ARG A 47 8.49 7.06 -10.41
C ARG A 47 7.20 7.71 -9.91
N ASP A 48 6.06 7.33 -10.50
CA ASP A 48 4.76 7.93 -10.19
C ASP A 48 4.04 7.23 -9.01
N ALA A 49 4.48 6.04 -8.63
CA ALA A 49 3.86 5.24 -7.59
C ALA A 49 3.74 5.92 -6.20
N PRO A 50 4.76 6.64 -5.70
CA PRO A 50 4.68 7.31 -4.40
C PRO A 50 3.48 8.27 -4.33
N ASP A 51 3.28 9.09 -5.36
CA ASP A 51 2.18 10.06 -5.42
C ASP A 51 0.81 9.38 -5.43
N LYS A 52 0.69 8.23 -6.10
CA LYS A 52 -0.57 7.46 -6.12
C LYS A 52 -0.87 6.84 -4.76
N ILE A 53 0.15 6.33 -4.08
CA ILE A 53 0.02 5.78 -2.72
C ILE A 53 -0.38 6.88 -1.75
N GLU A 54 0.28 8.03 -1.83
CA GLU A 54 -0.03 9.21 -1.02
C GLU A 54 -1.44 9.73 -1.28
N ALA A 55 -1.86 9.77 -2.54
CA ALA A 55 -3.22 10.15 -2.90
C ALA A 55 -4.26 9.18 -2.33
N ALA A 56 -3.99 7.86 -2.34
CA ALA A 56 -4.88 6.86 -1.74
C ALA A 56 -4.96 7.01 -0.21
N LEU A 57 -3.83 7.17 0.47
CA LEU A 57 -3.78 7.41 1.92
C LEU A 57 -4.54 8.67 2.32
N THR A 58 -4.47 9.73 1.50
CA THR A 58 -5.23 10.98 1.71
C THR A 58 -6.73 10.77 1.54
N ARG A 59 -7.13 9.88 0.62
CA ARG A 59 -8.54 9.69 0.26
C ARG A 59 -9.31 8.94 1.34
N GLY A 60 -8.68 7.92 1.94
CA GLY A 60 -9.24 7.20 3.08
C GLY A 60 -8.90 5.72 3.11
N SER A 61 -9.40 5.04 4.14
CA SER A 61 -9.08 3.64 4.43
C SER A 61 -9.59 2.63 3.40
N ARG A 62 -10.49 3.05 2.50
CA ARG A 62 -11.06 2.20 1.45
C ARG A 62 -10.43 2.44 0.08
N ALA A 63 -9.48 3.37 -0.03
CA ALA A 63 -8.86 3.71 -1.28
C ALA A 63 -7.89 2.62 -1.73
N LEU A 64 -8.08 2.16 -2.97
CA LEU A 64 -7.20 1.21 -3.62
C LEU A 64 -6.30 1.92 -4.61
N VAL A 65 -5.05 1.51 -4.63
CA VAL A 65 -4.15 1.78 -5.74
C VAL A 65 -4.11 0.52 -6.58
N VAL A 66 -4.47 0.63 -7.86
CA VAL A 66 -4.48 -0.50 -8.78
C VAL A 66 -3.63 -0.16 -10.00
N TYR A 67 -2.71 -1.05 -10.30
CA TYR A 67 -1.79 -1.01 -11.41
C TYR A 67 -2.17 -2.06 -12.44
N ARG A 68 -2.16 -1.64 -13.70
CA ARG A 68 -2.16 -2.53 -14.85
C ARG A 68 -0.74 -2.56 -15.40
N LEU A 69 -0.16 -3.75 -15.46
CA LEU A 69 1.20 -3.98 -15.89
C LEU A 69 1.13 -4.44 -17.35
N ASP A 70 1.24 -3.50 -18.27
CA ASP A 70 1.16 -3.77 -19.70
C ASP A 70 2.56 -3.69 -20.34
N LYS A 71 2.85 -4.62 -21.24
CA LYS A 71 4.09 -4.65 -22.03
C LYS A 71 4.29 -3.39 -22.89
N HIS A 72 3.21 -2.66 -23.19
CA HIS A 72 3.26 -1.43 -24.00
C HIS A 72 3.04 -0.15 -23.17
N GLY A 73 2.97 -0.25 -21.85
CA GLY A 73 2.85 0.90 -20.98
C GLY A 73 1.95 0.64 -19.77
N ALA A 74 2.57 0.49 -18.61
CA ALA A 74 1.87 0.29 -17.36
C ALA A 74 1.12 1.56 -16.91
N ARG A 75 0.01 1.38 -16.20
CA ARG A 75 -0.88 2.48 -15.77
C ARG A 75 -1.42 2.23 -14.39
N SER A 76 -1.80 3.30 -13.68
CA SER A 76 -2.40 3.19 -12.35
C SER A 76 -3.65 4.04 -12.19
N ILE A 77 -4.49 3.63 -11.25
CA ILE A 77 -5.65 4.38 -10.78
C ILE A 77 -5.71 4.34 -9.26
N VAL A 78 -6.18 5.44 -8.68
CA VAL A 78 -6.58 5.53 -7.28
C VAL A 78 -8.09 5.65 -7.22
N GLY A 79 -8.75 4.71 -6.57
CA GLY A 79 -10.21 4.66 -6.52
C GLY A 79 -10.76 4.05 -5.23
N GLU A 80 -11.82 4.67 -4.73
CA GLU A 80 -12.74 4.09 -3.72
C GLU A 80 -14.07 3.67 -4.37
N SER A 81 -14.30 4.09 -5.62
CA SER A 81 -15.52 3.84 -6.35
C SER A 81 -15.39 2.55 -7.17
N ASP A 82 -16.30 1.62 -6.91
CA ASP A 82 -16.49 0.39 -7.68
C ASP A 82 -16.58 0.63 -9.19
N ALA A 83 -17.24 1.67 -9.68
CA ALA A 83 -17.47 1.86 -11.12
C ALA A 83 -16.18 2.15 -11.90
N ARG A 84 -15.37 3.13 -11.45
CA ARG A 84 -14.07 3.44 -12.06
C ARG A 84 -13.11 2.26 -11.98
N LEU A 85 -13.10 1.57 -10.82
CA LEU A 85 -12.27 0.40 -10.63
C LEU A 85 -12.69 -0.75 -11.57
N LYS A 86 -13.99 -1.05 -11.65
CA LYS A 86 -14.56 -2.06 -12.57
C LYS A 86 -14.19 -1.78 -14.01
N HIS A 87 -14.30 -0.52 -14.45
CA HIS A 87 -13.92 -0.16 -15.83
C HIS A 87 -12.41 -0.35 -16.08
N PHE A 88 -11.57 0.06 -15.13
CA PHE A 88 -10.12 -0.14 -15.23
C PHE A 88 -9.75 -1.63 -15.31
N VAL A 89 -10.37 -2.45 -14.45
CA VAL A 89 -10.20 -3.92 -14.44
C VAL A 89 -10.66 -4.55 -15.75
N ALA A 90 -11.86 -4.23 -16.22
CA ALA A 90 -12.38 -4.75 -17.49
C ALA A 90 -11.46 -4.41 -18.67
N THR A 91 -10.82 -3.24 -18.65
CA THR A 91 -9.88 -2.84 -19.71
C THR A 91 -8.59 -3.67 -19.64
N ALA A 92 -8.12 -4.01 -18.44
CA ALA A 92 -6.96 -4.88 -18.26
C ALA A 92 -7.24 -6.33 -18.70
N GLU A 93 -8.43 -6.85 -18.38
CA GLU A 93 -8.88 -8.18 -18.79
C GLU A 93 -8.94 -8.30 -20.32
N GLN A 94 -9.52 -7.30 -21.00
CA GLN A 94 -9.60 -7.27 -22.46
C GLN A 94 -8.22 -7.27 -23.14
N SER A 95 -7.22 -6.66 -22.51
CA SER A 95 -5.85 -6.63 -23.03
C SER A 95 -4.97 -7.78 -22.51
N HIS A 96 -5.53 -8.69 -21.71
CA HIS A 96 -4.78 -9.72 -20.98
C HIS A 96 -3.58 -9.16 -20.20
N ALA A 97 -3.70 -7.94 -19.69
CA ALA A 97 -2.64 -7.29 -18.95
C ALA A 97 -2.69 -7.74 -17.49
N PRO A 98 -1.57 -8.23 -16.92
CA PRO A 98 -1.47 -8.49 -15.49
C PRO A 98 -1.90 -7.27 -14.66
N MET A 99 -2.55 -7.54 -13.53
CA MET A 99 -2.98 -6.52 -12.61
C MET A 99 -2.44 -6.77 -11.22
N PHE A 100 -2.14 -5.68 -10.53
CA PHE A 100 -1.78 -5.69 -9.14
C PHE A 100 -2.49 -4.55 -8.42
N GLY A 101 -3.10 -4.82 -7.27
CA GLY A 101 -3.82 -3.82 -6.51
C GLY A 101 -3.64 -4.03 -5.00
N PHE A 102 -3.57 -2.92 -4.27
CA PHE A 102 -3.44 -2.94 -2.83
C PHE A 102 -4.16 -1.76 -2.18
N CYS A 103 -4.49 -1.93 -0.90
CA CYS A 103 -4.99 -0.87 -0.03
C CYS A 103 -3.84 -0.38 0.87
N PRO A 104 -3.33 0.85 0.67
CA PRO A 104 -2.25 1.38 1.51
C PRO A 104 -2.61 1.44 3.00
N ALA A 105 -3.87 1.74 3.33
CA ALA A 105 -4.34 1.77 4.71
C ALA A 105 -4.34 0.38 5.36
N ALA A 106 -4.76 -0.65 4.64
CA ALA A 106 -4.68 -2.03 5.14
C ALA A 106 -3.22 -2.48 5.36
N ILE A 107 -2.30 -2.09 4.47
CA ILE A 107 -0.87 -2.34 4.67
C ILE A 107 -0.36 -1.64 5.94
N ALA A 108 -0.77 -0.39 6.17
CA ALA A 108 -0.42 0.34 7.38
C ALA A 108 -0.96 -0.35 8.66
N GLU A 109 -2.19 -0.85 8.62
CA GLU A 109 -2.81 -1.60 9.73
C GLU A 109 -2.04 -2.89 10.03
N VAL A 110 -1.72 -3.69 9.00
CA VAL A 110 -0.92 -4.91 9.16
C VAL A 110 0.45 -4.58 9.75
N ALA A 111 1.12 -3.55 9.25
CA ALA A 111 2.41 -3.14 9.76
C ALA A 111 2.34 -2.69 11.23
N ASN A 112 1.30 -1.96 11.64
CA ASN A 112 1.08 -1.59 13.04
C ASN A 112 0.89 -2.82 13.93
N CYS A 113 0.14 -3.82 13.47
CA CYS A 113 -0.06 -5.08 14.20
C CYS A 113 1.24 -5.87 14.39
N ILE A 114 2.12 -5.88 13.37
CA ILE A 114 3.43 -6.54 13.45
C ILE A 114 4.33 -5.84 14.47
N GLU A 115 4.44 -4.51 14.41
CA GLU A 115 5.24 -3.73 15.36
C GLU A 115 4.74 -3.90 16.81
N ALA A 116 3.42 -3.87 17.01
CA ALA A 116 2.84 -4.10 18.33
C ALA A 116 3.18 -5.51 18.88
N SER A 117 3.08 -6.54 18.02
CA SER A 117 3.43 -7.92 18.39
C SER A 117 4.91 -8.08 18.73
N LEU A 118 5.80 -7.48 17.93
CA LEU A 118 7.26 -7.47 18.20
C LEU A 118 7.60 -6.70 19.48
N GLY A 119 6.89 -5.61 19.75
CA GLY A 119 7.03 -4.84 20.99
C GLY A 119 6.64 -5.65 22.23
N SER A 120 5.57 -6.45 22.16
CA SER A 120 5.17 -7.34 23.25
C SER A 120 6.22 -8.41 23.52
N LEU A 121 6.68 -9.10 22.47
CA LEU A 121 7.69 -10.17 22.59
C LEU A 121 9.02 -9.67 23.20
N ARG A 122 9.40 -8.42 22.96
CA ARG A 122 10.59 -7.81 23.55
C ARG A 122 10.42 -7.39 25.01
N LYS A 123 9.19 -7.17 25.49
CA LYS A 123 8.93 -6.85 26.89
C LYS A 123 8.88 -8.09 27.77
N ASP A 124 8.53 -9.23 27.17
CA ASP A 124 8.43 -10.53 27.85
C ASP A 124 9.76 -11.32 27.87
N ALA A 125 10.81 -10.81 27.22
CA ALA A 125 12.15 -11.39 27.11
C ALA A 125 13.18 -10.66 27.97
#